data_AF-A0A538S299-F1
#
_entry.id   AF-A0A538S299-F1
#
_cell.length_a   1.000
_cell.length_b   1.000
_cell.length_c   1.000
_cell.angle_alpha   90.00
_cell.angle_beta   90.00
_cell.angle_gamma   90.00
#
_symmetry.space_group_name_H-M   'P 1'
#
loop_
_entity.id
_entity.type
_entity.pdbx_description
1 polymer ?
#
loop_
_entity_poly.entity_id
_entity_poly.type
_entity_poly.pdbx_seq_one_letter_code
_entity_poly.pdbx_strand_id
1 'polypeptide(L)'
;MDNTTKTATRSVPPEEQERRIAQHRRQGFEKQAMPHIIYHGAQQLCPWPGCGFRIAGVDFQLEKVNDPARCNQWLAAWWQGSGLVGRCPGCGQYVLFSMQCKQAVSDPSTAGSALLPDDWYQNAYLI
;
A
#
# COMPACT_ATOMS: atom_id res chain seq x y z
N MET A 1 2.06 -47.85 -11.57
CA MET A 1 3.00 -46.95 -12.27
C MET A 1 2.67 -45.55 -11.77
N ASP A 2 3.29 -45.12 -10.68
CA ASP A 2 2.99 -43.84 -10.03
C ASP A 2 4.11 -42.84 -10.32
N ASN A 3 3.81 -41.85 -11.16
CA ASN A 3 4.73 -40.77 -11.51
C ASN A 3 4.27 -39.51 -10.78
N THR A 4 4.69 -39.35 -9.52
CA THR A 4 4.46 -38.12 -8.75
C THR A 4 5.63 -37.17 -8.96
N THR A 5 5.59 -36.38 -10.02
CA THR A 5 6.57 -35.31 -10.25
C THR A 5 6.26 -34.15 -9.30
N LYS A 6 6.97 -34.12 -8.17
CA LYS A 6 6.93 -33.04 -7.19
C LYS A 6 7.67 -31.83 -7.79
N THR A 7 6.93 -30.89 -8.37
CA THR A 7 7.49 -29.63 -8.88
C THR A 7 8.07 -28.83 -7.71
N ALA A 8 9.39 -28.89 -7.55
CA ALA A 8 10.10 -28.05 -6.59
C ALA A 8 10.01 -26.59 -7.06
N THR A 9 9.26 -25.76 -6.34
CA THR A 9 9.22 -24.32 -6.58
C THR A 9 10.60 -23.74 -6.25
N ARG A 10 11.35 -23.33 -7.27
CA ARG A 10 12.67 -22.71 -7.11
C ARG A 10 12.50 -21.35 -6.43
N SER A 11 13.09 -21.17 -5.25
CA SER A 11 13.11 -19.88 -4.55
C SER A 11 13.88 -18.84 -5.37
N VAL A 12 13.29 -17.65 -5.54
CA VAL A 12 13.95 -16.53 -6.23
C VAL A 12 15.00 -15.92 -5.29
N PRO A 13 16.23 -15.63 -5.76
CA PRO A 13 17.24 -14.97 -4.95
C PRO A 13 16.78 -13.58 -4.46
N PRO A 14 17.19 -13.11 -3.26
CA PRO A 14 16.79 -11.81 -2.72
C PRO A 14 17.09 -10.64 -3.66
N GLU A 15 18.26 -10.62 -4.29
CA GLU A 15 18.67 -9.59 -5.26
C GLU A 15 17.74 -9.52 -6.48
N GLU A 16 17.26 -10.66 -6.95
CA GLU A 16 16.35 -10.74 -8.10
C GLU A 16 14.95 -10.28 -7.70
N GLN A 17 14.54 -10.56 -6.47
CA GLN A 17 13.30 -10.03 -5.91
C GLN A 17 13.35 -8.50 -5.78
N GLU A 18 14.44 -7.95 -5.25
CA GLU A 18 14.66 -6.50 -5.16
C GLU A 18 14.64 -5.83 -6.54
N ARG A 19 15.33 -6.42 -7.53
CA ARG A 19 15.32 -5.94 -8.92
C ARG A 19 13.92 -5.91 -9.50
N ARG A 20 13.13 -6.96 -9.30
CA ARG A 20 11.73 -7.04 -9.77
C ARG A 20 10.85 -6.01 -9.08
N ILE A 21 11.00 -5.81 -7.77
CA ILE A 21 10.28 -4.78 -7.02
C ILE A 21 10.63 -3.39 -7.57
N ALA A 22 11.91 -3.09 -7.74
CA ALA A 22 12.35 -1.80 -8.28
C ALA A 22 11.81 -1.55 -9.70
N GLN A 23 11.84 -2.56 -10.56
CA GLN A 23 11.27 -2.47 -11.90
C GLN A 23 9.76 -2.24 -11.87
N HIS A 24 9.02 -3.00 -11.05
CA HIS A 24 7.58 -2.84 -10.90
C HIS A 24 7.23 -1.43 -10.45
N ARG A 25 7.96 -0.91 -9.45
CA ARG A 25 7.76 0.44 -8.91
C ARG A 25 8.01 1.52 -9.95
N ARG A 26 9.11 1.41 -10.71
CA ARG A 26 9.42 2.33 -11.80
C ARG A 26 8.33 2.34 -12.87
N GLN A 27 7.91 1.16 -13.33
CA GLN A 27 6.86 1.04 -14.35
C GLN A 27 5.51 1.59 -13.88
N GLY A 28 5.16 1.37 -12.60
CA GLY A 28 3.95 1.93 -12.01
C GLY A 28 3.97 3.46 -11.99
N PHE A 29 5.11 4.06 -11.64
CA PHE A 29 5.28 5.52 -11.69
C PHE A 29 5.21 6.07 -13.12
N GLU A 30 5.97 5.50 -14.06
CA GLU A 30 5.99 5.93 -15.47
C GLU A 30 4.61 5.90 -16.12
N LYS A 31 3.79 4.91 -15.76
CA LYS A 31 2.41 4.77 -16.25
C LYS A 31 1.39 5.60 -15.48
N GLN A 32 1.80 6.30 -14.42
CA GLN A 32 0.91 6.95 -13.46
C GLN A 32 -0.21 6.00 -12.98
N ALA A 33 0.14 4.73 -12.72
CA ALA A 33 -0.84 3.73 -12.33
C ALA A 33 -1.43 4.07 -10.95
N MET A 34 -2.75 3.96 -10.80
CA MET A 34 -3.41 4.30 -9.55
C MET A 34 -3.00 3.34 -8.42
N PRO A 35 -2.68 3.87 -7.22
CA PRO A 35 -2.33 3.07 -6.07
C PRO A 35 -3.46 2.12 -5.67
N HIS A 36 -3.17 0.82 -5.72
CA HIS A 36 -4.04 -0.22 -5.20
C HIS A 36 -3.19 -1.30 -4.52
N ILE A 37 -3.76 -1.94 -3.50
CA ILE A 37 -3.08 -3.00 -2.75
C ILE A 37 -4.09 -3.93 -2.08
N ILE A 38 -3.74 -5.22 -2.04
CA ILE A 38 -4.44 -6.24 -1.27
C ILE A 38 -3.49 -6.75 -0.19
N TYR A 39 -3.96 -6.79 1.04
CA TYR A 39 -3.25 -7.31 2.21
C TYR A 39 -3.77 -8.71 2.56
N HIS A 40 -2.88 -9.51 3.15
CA HIS A 40 -3.18 -10.90 3.53
C HIS A 40 -2.90 -11.15 5.01
N GLY A 41 -3.60 -12.14 5.58
CA GLY A 41 -3.42 -12.57 6.96
C GLY A 41 -3.67 -11.44 7.98
N ALA A 42 -2.81 -11.35 8.99
CA ALA A 42 -2.92 -10.35 10.06
C ALA A 42 -2.87 -8.91 9.55
N GLN A 43 -2.24 -8.68 8.39
CA GLN A 43 -2.19 -7.35 7.80
C GLN A 43 -3.55 -6.87 7.29
N GLN A 44 -4.60 -7.71 7.23
CA GLN A 44 -5.94 -7.24 6.86
C GLN A 44 -6.59 -6.36 7.93
N LEU A 45 -6.02 -6.27 9.13
CA LEU A 45 -6.55 -5.45 10.22
C LEU A 45 -5.78 -4.14 10.35
N CYS A 46 -6.41 -3.14 10.94
CA CYS A 46 -5.74 -1.93 11.39
C CYS A 46 -4.57 -2.30 12.32
N PRO A 47 -3.37 -1.74 12.11
CA PRO A 47 -2.18 -2.08 12.92
C PRO A 47 -2.22 -1.50 14.34
N TRP A 48 -3.16 -0.60 14.65
CA TRP A 48 -3.30 -0.04 15.99
C TRP A 48 -3.92 -1.04 16.97
N PRO A 49 -3.29 -1.27 18.14
CA PRO A 49 -3.83 -2.15 19.16
C PRO A 49 -5.27 -1.78 19.54
N GLY A 50 -6.16 -2.78 19.59
CA GLY A 50 -7.55 -2.60 20.00
C GLY A 50 -8.52 -2.07 18.93
N CYS A 51 -8.04 -1.62 17.76
CA CYS A 51 -8.95 -1.14 16.70
C CYS A 51 -9.67 -2.30 15.99
N GLY A 52 -8.93 -3.28 15.46
CA GLY A 52 -9.50 -4.43 14.77
C GLY A 52 -10.26 -4.14 13.46
N PHE A 53 -10.34 -2.88 13.02
CA PHE A 53 -11.03 -2.51 11.78
C PHE A 53 -10.37 -3.19 10.59
N ARG A 54 -11.17 -3.88 9.77
CA ARG A 54 -10.68 -4.66 8.63
C ARG A 54 -10.50 -3.75 7.41
N ILE A 55 -9.28 -3.76 6.87
CA ILE A 55 -8.86 -3.12 5.62
C ILE A 55 -8.04 -4.16 4.85
N ALA A 56 -8.71 -5.10 4.20
CA ALA A 56 -8.06 -6.17 3.44
C ALA A 56 -7.55 -5.70 2.08
N GLY A 57 -8.08 -4.61 1.54
CA GLY A 57 -7.55 -3.97 0.34
C GLY A 57 -7.93 -2.50 0.27
N VAL A 58 -7.16 -1.76 -0.51
CA VAL A 58 -7.41 -0.35 -0.79
C VAL A 58 -7.16 -0.09 -2.27
N ASP A 59 -8.12 0.53 -2.94
CA ASP A 59 -7.94 1.25 -4.20
C ASP A 59 -8.17 2.74 -3.90
N PHE A 60 -7.11 3.55 -3.96
CA PHE A 60 -7.12 4.90 -3.40
C PHE A 60 -7.88 5.93 -4.23
N GLN A 61 -8.08 5.68 -5.54
CA GLN A 61 -8.79 6.57 -6.47
C GLN A 61 -8.39 8.05 -6.35
N LEU A 62 -7.08 8.31 -6.31
CA LEU A 62 -6.50 9.64 -6.08
C LEU A 62 -6.92 10.67 -7.13
N GLU A 63 -7.23 10.22 -8.34
CA GLU A 63 -7.73 11.03 -9.45
C GLU A 63 -9.08 11.71 -9.18
N LYS A 64 -9.85 11.20 -8.19
CA LYS A 64 -11.10 11.85 -7.76
C LYS A 64 -10.85 13.13 -6.96
N VAL A 65 -9.63 13.33 -6.46
CA VAL A 65 -9.23 14.58 -5.83
C VAL A 65 -8.94 15.59 -6.93
N ASN A 66 -9.71 16.67 -6.98
CA ASN A 66 -9.57 17.74 -7.97
C ASN A 66 -8.35 18.66 -7.71
N ASP A 67 -7.19 18.05 -7.49
CA ASP A 67 -5.89 18.69 -7.25
C ASP A 67 -4.78 17.85 -7.91
N PRO A 68 -4.45 18.13 -9.19
CA PRO A 68 -3.45 17.37 -9.94
C PRO A 68 -2.05 17.41 -9.32
N ALA A 69 -1.67 18.53 -8.68
CA ALA A 69 -0.36 18.66 -8.05
C ALA A 69 -0.24 17.71 -6.86
N ARG A 70 -1.29 17.63 -6.04
CA ARG A 70 -1.36 16.72 -4.90
C ARG A 70 -1.48 15.26 -5.33
N CYS A 71 -2.25 14.97 -6.38
CA CYS A 71 -2.30 13.64 -6.98
C CYS A 71 -0.90 13.16 -7.41
N ASN A 72 -0.12 14.01 -8.09
CA ASN A 72 1.26 13.69 -8.46
C ASN A 72 2.17 13.45 -7.25
N GLN A 73 2.02 14.21 -6.18
CA GLN A 73 2.78 14.00 -4.93
C GLN A 73 2.46 12.64 -4.28
N TRP A 74 1.19 12.26 -4.23
CA TRP A 74 0.78 10.96 -3.70
C TRP A 74 1.24 9.80 -4.60
N LEU A 75 1.18 9.95 -5.92
CA LEU A 75 1.73 8.96 -6.85
C LEU A 75 3.23 8.77 -6.66
N ALA A 76 3.98 9.86 -6.51
CA ALA A 76 5.41 9.81 -6.19
C ALA A 76 5.65 9.11 -4.84
N ALA A 77 4.91 9.47 -3.80
CA ALA A 77 5.05 8.84 -2.48
C ALA A 77 4.73 7.33 -2.49
N TRP A 78 3.73 6.91 -3.26
CA TRP A 78 3.38 5.50 -3.42
C TRP A 78 4.43 4.72 -4.22
N TRP A 79 4.79 5.19 -5.42
CA TRP A 79 5.65 4.45 -6.31
C TRP A 79 7.13 4.58 -6.00
N GLN A 80 7.58 5.74 -5.51
CA GLN A 80 8.99 6.05 -5.26
C GLN A 80 9.33 6.19 -3.76
N GLY A 81 8.34 6.41 -2.90
CA GLY A 81 8.52 6.62 -1.47
C GLY A 81 8.18 5.40 -0.59
N SER A 82 7.86 5.66 0.67
CA SER A 82 7.45 4.65 1.66
C SER A 82 5.98 4.25 1.56
N GLY A 83 5.16 5.03 0.85
CA GLY A 83 3.71 4.82 0.74
C GLY A 83 2.90 6.08 1.05
N LEU A 84 1.65 5.85 1.45
CA LEU A 84 0.69 6.91 1.76
C LEU A 84 0.26 6.81 3.22
N VAL A 85 0.16 7.93 3.92
CA VAL A 85 -0.36 7.97 5.29
C VAL A 85 -1.80 8.44 5.25
N GLY A 86 -2.71 7.69 5.85
CA GLY A 86 -4.12 8.06 5.97
C GLY A 86 -4.69 7.65 7.33
N ARG A 87 -5.78 8.28 7.74
CA ARG A 87 -6.48 7.86 8.97
C ARG A 87 -7.23 6.55 8.75
N CYS A 88 -7.17 5.66 9.73
CA CYS A 88 -8.01 4.47 9.76
C CYS A 88 -9.50 4.87 9.93
N PRO A 89 -10.43 4.37 9.11
CA PRO A 89 -11.86 4.70 9.26
C PRO A 89 -12.47 4.22 10.59
N GLY A 90 -11.90 3.18 11.20
CA GLY A 90 -12.40 2.62 12.46
C GLY A 90 -11.96 3.38 13.72
N CYS A 91 -10.70 3.80 13.81
CA CYS A 91 -10.15 4.44 15.02
C CYS A 91 -9.62 5.86 14.82
N GLY A 92 -9.60 6.39 13.59
CA GLY A 92 -9.10 7.72 13.28
C GLY A 92 -7.58 7.89 13.41
N GLN A 93 -6.84 6.86 13.83
CA GLN A 93 -5.38 6.91 13.97
C GLN A 93 -4.68 6.81 12.62
N TYR A 94 -3.48 7.39 12.52
CA TYR A 94 -2.70 7.37 11.28
C TYR A 94 -2.08 6.00 11.00
N VAL A 95 -2.18 5.60 9.74
CA VAL A 95 -1.66 4.34 9.22
C VAL A 95 -0.87 4.64 7.95
N LEU A 96 0.37 4.14 7.88
CA LEU A 96 1.12 4.07 6.65
C LEU A 96 0.64 2.85 5.86
N PHE A 97 0.11 3.10 4.66
CA PHE A 97 -0.23 2.10 3.66
C PHE A 97 0.93 2.02 2.66
N SER A 98 1.53 0.83 2.55
CA SER A 98 2.61 0.57 1.60
C SER A 98 2.33 -0.69 0.80
N MET A 99 3.09 -0.92 -0.27
CA MET A 99 3.01 -2.18 -1.04
C MET A 99 3.42 -3.42 -0.24
N GLN A 100 4.05 -3.25 0.93
CA GLN A 100 4.60 -4.35 1.73
C GLN A 100 3.71 -4.69 2.93
N CYS A 101 3.23 -3.65 3.62
CA CYS A 101 2.45 -3.80 4.84
C CYS A 101 1.72 -2.50 5.23
N LYS A 102 0.86 -2.60 6.23
CA LYS A 102 0.37 -1.45 7.00
C LYS A 102 1.20 -1.27 8.26
N GLN A 103 1.47 -0.02 8.64
CA GLN A 103 2.17 0.33 9.87
C GLN A 103 1.42 1.41 10.65
N ALA A 104 1.39 1.29 11.98
CA ALA A 104 0.87 2.32 12.86
C ALA A 104 1.86 3.50 12.89
N VAL A 105 1.37 4.72 12.75
CA VAL A 105 2.19 5.94 12.72
C VAL A 105 1.68 6.91 13.76
N SER A 106 2.46 7.20 14.80
CA SER A 106 2.08 8.18 15.83
C SER A 106 2.22 9.62 15.33
N ASP A 107 3.26 9.89 14.54
CA ASP A 107 3.54 11.20 13.98
C ASP A 107 3.68 11.10 12.45
N PRO A 108 2.69 11.56 11.67
CA PRO A 108 2.73 11.48 10.21
C PRO A 108 3.87 12.30 9.58
N SER A 109 4.42 13.29 10.29
CA SER A 109 5.51 14.14 9.78
C SER A 109 6.85 13.40 9.68
N THR A 110 7.08 12.43 10.56
CA THR A 110 8.31 11.62 10.60
C THR A 110 8.35 10.52 9.55
N ALA A 111 7.21 10.14 8.97
CA ALA A 111 7.12 9.00 8.08
C ALA A 111 7.65 9.27 6.66
N GLY A 112 8.08 10.49 6.34
CA GLY A 112 8.54 10.89 5.00
C GLY A 112 7.52 10.61 3.88
N SER A 113 6.26 10.37 4.27
CA SER A 113 5.19 9.85 3.43
C SER A 113 4.19 10.95 3.16
N ALA A 114 3.53 10.92 2.01
CA ALA A 114 2.53 11.91 1.69
C ALA A 114 1.22 11.62 2.46
N LEU A 115 0.69 12.65 3.12
CA LEU A 115 -0.51 12.57 3.94
C LEU A 115 -1.76 12.72 3.06
N LEU A 116 -2.68 11.76 3.19
CA LEU A 116 -3.99 11.79 2.58
C LEU A 116 -4.95 12.68 3.40
N PRO A 117 -6.03 13.19 2.80
CA PRO A 117 -7.08 13.89 3.54
C PRO A 117 -7.65 13.00 4.65
N ASP A 118 -8.15 13.60 5.74
CA ASP A 118 -8.68 12.84 6.88
C ASP A 118 -9.83 11.90 6.47
N ASP A 119 -10.56 12.25 5.42
CA ASP A 119 -11.73 11.56 4.85
C ASP A 119 -11.42 10.80 3.55
N TRP A 120 -10.15 10.51 3.25
CA TRP A 120 -9.72 9.83 2.01
C TRP A 120 -10.53 8.56 1.68
N TYR A 121 -10.96 7.84 2.72
CA TYR A 121 -11.73 6.60 2.61
C TYR A 121 -13.14 6.80 2.02
N GLN A 122 -13.62 8.03 1.89
CA GLN A 122 -14.86 8.33 1.18
C GLN A 122 -14.71 8.22 -0.34
N ASN A 123 -13.50 8.43 -0.85
CA ASN A 123 -13.19 8.37 -2.28
C ASN A 123 -12.56 7.04 -2.70
N ALA A 124 -11.92 6.34 -1.75
CA ALA A 124 -11.31 5.05 -1.97
C ALA A 124 -12.30 3.88 -1.90
N TYR A 125 -11.95 2.76 -2.54
CA TYR A 125 -12.64 1.48 -2.35
C TYR A 125 -11.89 0.62 -1.34
N LEU A 126 -12.57 0.26 -0.25
CA LEU A 126 -12.05 -0.62 0.81
C LEU A 126 -12.65 -2.02 0.67
N ILE A 127 -11.79 -3.03 0.79
CA ILE A 127 -12.15 -4.47 0.75
C ILE A 127 -12.01 -5.07 2.14
#